data_AF-A0AAD6Z4W4-F1
#
_entry.id   AF-A0AAD6Z4W4-F1
#
_cell.length_a   1.000
_cell.length_b   1.000
_cell.length_c   1.000
_cell.angle_alpha   90.00
_cell.angle_beta   90.00
_cell.angle_gamma   90.00
#
_symmetry.space_group_name_H-M   'P 1'
#
loop_
_entity.id
_entity.type
_entity.pdbx_description
1 polymer ?
#
loop_
_entity_poly.entity_id
_entity_poly.type
_entity_poly.pdbx_seq_one_letter_code
_entity_poly.pdbx_strand_id
1 'polypeptide(L)'
;MATIWSLMESVREARTLWRTAVDQVNGRLKNSAIDDAAAERARAAIQALDLLPWDGAIKGFKAGGTISDLADWFTTDWLRTDHEEQMLELLASDLGLSDGSTSCIQNTYFVKALAEACSDPEKYRTARKFGWLRRLGASFATKDRTRLGTIANKNESHWVTLTIDCDKKAVGYGDGFRAKPSSTLREHVNWWLSEHLGMDFKWSDIPVATQKDPHSCGILGYFDLAHWFDPERFPLPQSTAASMADERIKIFLRIVERHQKKAGDFASDARDYEFTFAHSLGFGKETTESDDGESEKADTEDSPSGSEYSAQDDDSDSVSD
;
A
#
# COMPACT_ATOMS: atom_id res chain seq x y z
N MET A 1 -20.06 -19.48 -17.18
CA MET A 1 -19.44 -18.81 -18.34
C MET A 1 -19.90 -17.37 -18.32
N ALA A 2 -18.99 -16.42 -18.15
CA ALA A 2 -19.33 -15.00 -18.33
C ALA A 2 -19.67 -14.76 -19.80
N THR A 3 -20.73 -14.00 -20.07
CA THR A 3 -21.06 -13.63 -21.44
C THR A 3 -20.12 -12.52 -21.91
N ILE A 4 -19.88 -12.41 -23.22
CA ILE A 4 -19.12 -11.29 -23.81
C ILE A 4 -19.69 -9.95 -23.32
N TRP A 5 -21.01 -9.85 -23.16
CA TRP A 5 -21.69 -8.67 -22.62
C TRP A 5 -21.25 -8.32 -21.20
N SER A 6 -21.12 -9.30 -20.30
CA SER A 6 -20.65 -9.08 -18.93
C SER A 6 -19.21 -8.55 -18.91
N LEU A 7 -18.36 -9.03 -19.81
CA LEU A 7 -16.98 -8.54 -19.94
C LEU A 7 -16.95 -7.10 -20.48
N MET A 8 -17.74 -6.80 -21.51
CA MET A 8 -17.83 -5.46 -22.08
C MET A 8 -18.36 -4.43 -21.06
N GLU A 9 -19.32 -4.83 -20.24
CA GLU A 9 -19.87 -3.98 -19.18
C GLU A 9 -18.79 -3.65 -18.13
N SER A 10 -18.08 -4.66 -17.63
CA SER A 10 -16.99 -4.47 -16.67
C SER A 10 -15.88 -3.58 -17.22
N VAL A 11 -15.48 -3.74 -18.49
CA VAL A 11 -14.49 -2.87 -19.15
C VAL A 11 -15.00 -1.43 -19.26
N ARG A 12 -16.29 -1.22 -19.52
CA ARG A 12 -16.90 0.11 -19.60
C ARG A 12 -16.94 0.80 -18.24
N GLU A 13 -17.30 0.07 -17.20
CA GLU A 13 -17.29 0.56 -15.80
C GLU A 13 -15.87 0.96 -15.39
N ALA A 14 -14.89 0.06 -15.58
CA ALA A 14 -13.48 0.34 -15.33
C ALA A 14 -13.03 1.60 -16.08
N ARG A 15 -13.26 1.69 -17.40
CA ARG A 15 -12.88 2.88 -18.18
C ARG A 15 -13.50 4.17 -17.64
N THR A 16 -14.72 4.11 -17.11
CA THR A 16 -15.39 5.28 -16.53
C THR A 16 -14.69 5.73 -15.25
N LEU A 17 -14.39 4.79 -14.35
CA LEU A 17 -13.64 5.07 -13.12
C LEU A 17 -12.27 5.69 -13.42
N TRP A 18 -11.55 5.16 -14.41
CA TRP A 18 -10.23 5.67 -14.80
C TRP A 18 -10.30 7.08 -15.36
N ARG A 19 -11.30 7.36 -16.21
CA ARG A 19 -11.51 8.72 -16.72
C ARG A 19 -11.76 9.69 -15.58
N THR A 20 -12.61 9.33 -14.62
CA THR A 20 -12.87 10.16 -13.44
C THR A 20 -11.60 10.41 -12.63
N ALA A 21 -10.77 9.38 -12.40
CA ALA A 21 -9.49 9.52 -11.73
C ALA A 21 -8.56 10.50 -12.47
N VAL A 22 -8.39 10.34 -13.78
CA VAL A 22 -7.57 11.23 -14.62
C VAL A 22 -8.08 12.67 -14.59
N ASP A 23 -9.40 12.87 -14.68
CA ASP A 23 -10.01 14.20 -14.61
C ASP A 23 -9.77 14.86 -13.24
N GLN A 24 -9.84 14.09 -12.15
CA GLN A 24 -9.53 14.59 -10.80
C GLN A 24 -8.06 15.01 -10.66
N VAL A 25 -7.12 14.20 -11.16
CA VAL A 25 -5.68 14.56 -11.14
C VAL A 25 -5.39 15.78 -12.01
N ASN A 26 -5.98 15.85 -13.21
CA ASN A 26 -5.86 17.02 -14.09
C ASN A 26 -6.47 18.27 -13.46
N GLY A 27 -7.60 18.14 -12.73
CA GLY A 27 -8.19 19.23 -11.97
C GLY A 27 -7.22 19.78 -10.91
N ARG A 28 -6.46 18.90 -10.24
CA ARG A 28 -5.42 19.30 -9.28
C ARG A 28 -4.25 19.99 -9.95
N LEU A 29 -3.77 19.50 -11.10
CA LEU A 29 -2.68 20.13 -11.84
C LEU A 29 -3.01 21.54 -12.33
N LYS A 30 -4.30 21.84 -12.54
CA LYS A 30 -4.77 23.20 -12.90
C LYS A 30 -4.83 24.15 -11.70
N ASN A 31 -4.70 23.66 -10.47
CA ASN A 31 -4.72 24.49 -9.28
C ASN A 31 -3.35 25.17 -9.12
N SER A 32 -3.30 26.50 -9.23
CA SER A 32 -2.07 27.28 -9.12
C SER A 32 -1.40 27.24 -7.74
N ALA A 33 -2.08 26.70 -6.72
CA ALA A 33 -1.54 26.56 -5.36
C ALA A 33 -0.83 25.21 -5.11
N ILE A 34 -0.76 24.32 -6.11
CA ILE A 34 -0.01 23.06 -5.99
C ILE A 34 1.50 23.35 -6.02
N ASP A 35 2.26 22.73 -5.12
CA ASP A 35 3.72 22.77 -5.18
C ASP A 35 4.27 21.87 -6.29
N ASP A 36 5.51 22.14 -6.73
CA ASP A 36 6.14 21.42 -7.85
C ASP A 36 6.27 19.92 -7.59
N ALA A 37 6.52 19.52 -6.34
CA ALA A 37 6.69 18.11 -6.00
C ALA A 37 5.36 17.35 -6.07
N ALA A 38 4.27 17.97 -5.62
CA ALA A 38 2.91 17.44 -5.73
C ALA A 38 2.44 17.43 -7.19
N ALA A 39 2.80 18.44 -7.99
CA ALA A 39 2.55 18.45 -9.43
C ALA A 39 3.27 17.30 -10.13
N GLU A 40 4.52 17.04 -9.78
CA GLU A 40 5.29 15.94 -10.37
C GLU A 40 4.71 14.57 -10.01
N ARG A 41 4.31 14.36 -8.75
CA ARG A 41 3.59 13.15 -8.34
C ARG A 41 2.27 12.96 -9.10
N ALA A 42 1.53 14.04 -9.32
CA ALA A 42 0.30 14.00 -10.11
C ALA A 42 0.56 13.60 -11.57
N ARG A 43 1.62 14.11 -12.21
CA ARG A 43 2.02 13.70 -13.57
C ARG A 43 2.43 12.23 -13.61
N ALA A 44 3.25 11.79 -12.66
CA ALA A 44 3.64 10.38 -12.53
C ALA A 44 2.42 9.47 -12.35
N ALA A 45 1.40 9.92 -11.61
CA ALA A 45 0.17 9.17 -11.44
C ALA A 45 -0.64 9.05 -12.74
N ILE A 46 -0.75 10.12 -13.53
CA ILE A 46 -1.37 10.06 -14.86
C ILE A 46 -0.61 9.10 -15.77
N GLN A 47 0.72 9.19 -15.81
CA GLN A 47 1.55 8.27 -16.60
C GLN A 47 1.35 6.81 -16.18
N ALA A 48 1.31 6.54 -14.87
CA ALA A 48 1.02 5.22 -14.34
C ALA A 48 -0.38 4.73 -14.77
N LEU A 49 -1.38 5.61 -14.78
CA LEU A 49 -2.72 5.29 -15.28
C LEU A 49 -2.74 5.05 -16.80
N ASP A 50 -1.87 5.67 -17.59
CA ASP A 50 -1.81 5.40 -19.02
C ASP A 50 -1.15 4.04 -19.35
N LEU A 51 -0.30 3.54 -18.46
CA LEU A 51 0.48 2.30 -18.65
C LEU A 51 -0.20 1.04 -18.12
N LEU A 52 -1.10 1.18 -17.16
CA LEU A 52 -1.80 0.04 -16.56
C LEU A 52 -2.97 -0.42 -17.44
N PRO A 53 -3.28 -1.74 -17.47
CA PRO A 53 -4.53 -2.20 -18.05
C PRO A 53 -5.69 -1.65 -17.21
N TRP A 54 -6.87 -1.45 -17.79
CA TRP A 54 -8.02 -0.89 -17.04
C TRP A 54 -8.56 -1.82 -15.95
N ASP A 55 -8.31 -3.13 -16.09
CA ASP A 55 -8.75 -4.16 -15.16
C ASP A 55 -7.75 -5.33 -15.13
N GLY A 56 -7.88 -6.20 -14.14
CA GLY A 56 -7.03 -7.35 -13.88
C GLY A 56 -6.65 -7.45 -12.41
N ALA A 57 -6.09 -8.57 -11.99
CA ALA A 57 -5.65 -8.72 -10.60
C ALA A 57 -4.39 -7.90 -10.34
N ILE A 58 -4.38 -7.15 -9.23
CA ILE A 58 -3.16 -6.52 -8.71
C ILE A 58 -2.15 -7.63 -8.34
N LYS A 59 -0.86 -7.36 -8.52
CA LYS A 59 0.23 -8.32 -8.31
C LYS A 59 1.17 -7.81 -7.24
N GLY A 60 1.85 -8.72 -6.54
CA GLY A 60 2.82 -8.37 -5.50
C GLY A 60 2.22 -8.16 -4.10
N PHE A 61 0.94 -8.47 -3.91
CA PHE A 61 0.24 -8.40 -2.64
C PHE A 61 -0.42 -9.75 -2.31
N LYS A 62 -0.56 -10.05 -1.02
CA LYS A 62 -1.32 -11.21 -0.54
C LYS A 62 -2.81 -10.92 -0.56
N ALA A 63 -3.18 -9.70 -0.20
CA ALA A 63 -4.53 -9.20 -0.41
C ALA A 63 -4.84 -9.12 -1.90
N GLY A 64 -6.11 -9.35 -2.21
CA GLY A 64 -6.60 -9.25 -3.57
C GLY A 64 -6.74 -7.79 -4.02
N GLY A 65 -7.70 -7.58 -4.91
CA GLY A 65 -7.98 -6.29 -5.52
C GLY A 65 -7.79 -6.34 -7.03
N THR A 66 -8.55 -5.49 -7.70
CA THR A 66 -8.49 -5.31 -9.15
C THR A 66 -7.78 -4.02 -9.49
N ILE A 67 -7.17 -3.97 -10.66
CA ILE A 67 -6.49 -2.77 -11.14
C ILE A 67 -7.50 -1.62 -11.29
N SER A 68 -8.77 -1.89 -11.62
CA SER A 68 -9.82 -0.87 -11.62
C SER A 68 -10.06 -0.22 -10.26
N ASP A 69 -9.84 -0.96 -9.17
CA ASP A 69 -10.00 -0.44 -7.81
C ASP A 69 -9.00 0.68 -7.49
N LEU A 70 -7.87 0.73 -8.22
CA LEU A 70 -6.87 1.77 -8.02
C LEU A 70 -7.37 3.18 -8.37
N ALA A 71 -8.47 3.30 -9.13
CA ALA A 71 -9.10 4.58 -9.38
C ALA A 71 -9.62 5.25 -8.08
N ASP A 72 -9.96 4.46 -7.05
CA ASP A 72 -10.51 4.97 -5.78
C ASP A 72 -9.50 5.86 -5.04
N TRP A 73 -8.19 5.67 -5.26
CA TRP A 73 -7.14 6.52 -4.67
C TRP A 73 -7.21 7.98 -5.12
N PHE A 74 -7.89 8.28 -6.23
CA PHE A 74 -8.02 9.65 -6.73
C PHE A 74 -9.29 10.35 -6.23
N THR A 75 -10.20 9.57 -5.64
CA THR A 75 -11.50 10.03 -5.15
C THR A 75 -11.47 10.39 -3.66
N THR A 76 -12.59 10.93 -3.17
CA THR A 76 -12.89 11.09 -1.74
C THR A 76 -13.71 9.92 -1.18
N ASP A 77 -13.79 8.81 -1.89
CA ASP A 77 -14.54 7.65 -1.43
C ASP A 77 -13.78 6.90 -0.33
N TRP A 78 -14.54 6.09 0.40
CA TRP A 78 -14.04 5.27 1.47
C TRP A 78 -13.12 4.19 0.92
N LEU A 79 -11.94 4.05 1.52
CA LEU A 79 -11.05 2.96 1.17
C LEU A 79 -11.64 1.63 1.65
N ARG A 80 -11.64 0.65 0.74
CA ARG A 80 -12.08 -0.72 0.98
C ARG A 80 -11.03 -1.50 1.76
N THR A 81 -11.44 -2.64 2.31
CA THR A 81 -10.55 -3.55 3.03
C THR A 81 -9.31 -3.92 2.23
N ASP A 82 -9.43 -4.19 0.93
CA ASP A 82 -8.27 -4.54 0.10
C ASP A 82 -7.22 -3.42 0.02
N HIS A 83 -7.66 -2.15 0.03
CA HIS A 83 -6.74 -1.00 0.08
C HIS A 83 -5.98 -0.94 1.41
N GLU A 84 -6.68 -1.16 2.53
CA GLU A 84 -6.06 -1.20 3.85
C GLU A 84 -5.05 -2.32 3.98
N GLU A 85 -5.37 -3.52 3.47
CA GLU A 85 -4.44 -4.64 3.47
C GLU A 85 -3.19 -4.35 2.61
N GLN A 86 -3.36 -3.78 1.42
CA GLN A 86 -2.25 -3.35 0.58
C GLN A 86 -1.35 -2.32 1.29
N MET A 87 -1.95 -1.34 1.97
CA MET A 87 -1.22 -0.37 2.78
C MET A 87 -0.45 -1.02 3.94
N LEU A 88 -1.05 -1.97 4.66
CA LEU A 88 -0.36 -2.69 5.74
C LEU A 88 0.80 -3.54 5.22
N GLU A 89 0.66 -4.16 4.04
CA GLU A 89 1.75 -4.89 3.38
C GLU A 89 2.87 -3.97 2.86
N LEU A 90 2.55 -2.74 2.43
CA LEU A 90 3.54 -1.71 2.10
C LEU A 90 4.30 -1.28 3.36
N LEU A 91 3.58 -0.99 4.45
CA LEU A 91 4.18 -0.55 5.71
C LEU A 91 5.12 -1.61 6.30
N ALA A 92 4.68 -2.87 6.31
CA ALA A 92 5.51 -3.97 6.79
C ALA A 92 6.82 -4.09 5.98
N SER A 93 6.75 -3.86 4.66
CA SER A 93 7.92 -3.85 3.79
C SER A 93 8.85 -2.67 4.10
N ASP A 94 8.31 -1.46 4.30
CA ASP A 94 9.11 -0.27 4.58
C ASP A 94 9.87 -0.38 5.90
N LEU A 95 9.21 -0.95 6.90
CA LEU A 95 9.76 -1.21 8.22
C LEU A 95 10.71 -2.43 8.24
N GLY A 96 10.88 -3.13 7.12
CA GLY A 96 11.72 -4.34 7.05
C GLY A 96 11.21 -5.47 7.94
N LEU A 97 9.90 -5.55 8.19
CA LEU A 97 9.30 -6.57 9.05
C LEU A 97 9.24 -7.91 8.29
N SER A 98 10.23 -8.76 8.55
CA SER A 98 10.31 -10.12 8.04
C SER A 98 9.85 -11.16 9.08
N ASP A 99 9.78 -12.42 8.64
CA ASP A 99 9.63 -13.56 9.54
C ASP A 99 10.86 -13.62 10.47
N GLY A 100 10.64 -13.33 11.76
CA GLY A 100 11.69 -13.22 12.78
C GLY A 100 11.83 -11.82 13.39
N SER A 101 11.18 -10.79 12.84
CA SER A 101 11.12 -9.49 13.50
C SER A 101 10.30 -9.57 14.80
N THR A 102 10.81 -8.91 15.86
CA THR A 102 10.10 -8.73 17.13
C THR A 102 8.84 -7.89 16.98
N SER A 103 8.74 -7.15 15.87
CA SER A 103 7.57 -6.36 15.51
C SER A 103 6.77 -7.05 14.41
N CYS A 104 5.46 -6.92 14.44
CA CYS A 104 4.59 -7.42 13.38
C CYS A 104 3.43 -6.47 13.10
N ILE A 105 2.97 -6.51 11.85
CA ILE A 105 1.71 -5.89 11.43
C ILE A 105 0.73 -7.01 11.10
N GLN A 106 -0.47 -6.92 11.66
CA GLN A 106 -1.56 -7.85 11.36
C GLN A 106 -2.52 -7.22 10.36
N ASN A 107 -3.26 -8.10 9.68
CA ASN A 107 -4.33 -7.71 8.77
C ASN A 107 -5.54 -7.12 9.51
N THR A 108 -6.42 -6.46 8.76
CA THR A 108 -7.62 -5.80 9.28
C THR A 108 -8.63 -6.76 9.92
N TYR A 109 -8.54 -8.05 9.60
CA TYR A 109 -9.40 -9.10 10.17
C TYR A 109 -9.01 -9.49 11.60
N PHE A 110 -7.85 -9.07 12.10
CA PHE A 110 -7.35 -9.44 13.43
C PHE A 110 -8.36 -9.17 14.53
N VAL A 111 -8.88 -7.94 14.62
CA VAL A 111 -9.82 -7.55 15.69
C VAL A 111 -11.15 -8.30 15.57
N LYS A 112 -11.63 -8.56 14.35
CA LYS A 112 -12.84 -9.36 14.13
C LYS A 112 -12.63 -10.82 14.58
N ALA A 113 -11.46 -11.37 14.31
CA ALA A 113 -11.10 -12.72 14.75
C ALA A 113 -10.97 -12.81 16.28
N LEU A 114 -10.47 -11.75 16.94
CA LEU A 114 -10.46 -11.66 18.41
C LEU A 114 -11.88 -11.64 18.98
N ALA A 115 -12.78 -10.86 18.39
CA ALA A 115 -14.19 -10.80 18.83
C ALA A 115 -14.85 -12.19 18.75
N GLU A 116 -14.64 -12.90 17.64
CA GLU A 116 -15.17 -14.24 17.46
C GLU A 116 -14.56 -15.25 18.45
N ALA A 117 -13.25 -15.15 18.68
CA ALA A 117 -12.53 -16.00 19.63
C ALA A 117 -12.98 -15.78 21.08
N CYS A 118 -13.17 -14.53 21.49
CA CYS A 118 -13.59 -14.15 22.83
C CYS A 118 -15.02 -14.62 23.14
N SER A 119 -15.88 -14.68 22.12
CA SER A 119 -17.27 -15.13 22.26
C SER A 119 -17.39 -16.64 22.49
N ASP A 120 -16.37 -17.43 22.18
CA ASP A 120 -16.35 -18.89 22.35
C ASP A 120 -14.94 -19.40 22.73
N PRO A 121 -14.52 -19.24 24.00
CA PRO A 121 -13.16 -19.60 24.45
C PRO A 121 -12.82 -21.09 24.28
N GLU A 122 -13.80 -22.00 24.41
CA GLU A 122 -13.55 -23.43 24.22
C GLU A 122 -13.23 -23.76 22.75
N LYS A 123 -13.98 -23.15 21.82
CA LYS A 123 -13.67 -23.25 20.39
C LYS A 123 -12.38 -22.54 20.04
N TYR A 124 -12.05 -21.43 20.71
CA TYR A 124 -10.77 -20.75 20.53
C TYR A 124 -9.58 -21.69 20.75
N ARG A 125 -9.63 -22.55 21.77
CA ARG A 125 -8.52 -23.46 22.11
C ARG A 125 -8.31 -24.56 21.08
N THR A 126 -9.38 -25.05 20.46
CA THR A 126 -9.34 -26.29 19.65
C THR A 126 -9.50 -26.04 18.15
N ALA A 127 -10.29 -25.06 17.72
CA ALA A 127 -10.64 -24.91 16.31
C ALA A 127 -9.44 -24.46 15.45
N ARG A 128 -9.31 -25.07 14.27
CA ARG A 128 -8.20 -24.80 13.31
C ARG A 128 -8.13 -23.34 12.87
N LYS A 129 -9.29 -22.69 12.66
CA LYS A 129 -9.35 -21.30 12.18
C LYS A 129 -8.71 -20.28 13.13
N PHE A 130 -8.67 -20.57 14.43
CA PHE A 130 -8.01 -19.73 15.43
C PHE A 130 -6.55 -20.12 15.67
N GLY A 131 -6.04 -21.14 14.95
CA GLY A 131 -4.68 -21.63 15.14
C GLY A 131 -3.62 -20.55 14.86
N TRP A 132 -3.88 -19.61 13.95
CA TRP A 132 -2.97 -18.51 13.69
C TRP A 132 -2.95 -17.48 14.83
N LEU A 133 -4.11 -17.14 15.43
CA LEU A 133 -4.19 -16.29 16.62
C LEU A 133 -3.49 -16.92 17.83
N ARG A 134 -3.63 -18.25 18.01
CA ARG A 134 -2.93 -18.97 19.08
C ARG A 134 -1.41 -18.95 18.87
N ARG A 135 -0.94 -19.17 17.65
CA ARG A 135 0.50 -19.08 17.33
C ARG A 135 1.04 -17.66 17.53
N LEU A 136 0.26 -16.64 17.16
CA LEU A 136 0.62 -15.25 17.39
C LEU A 136 0.73 -14.98 18.90
N GLY A 137 -0.26 -15.37 19.69
CA GLY A 137 -0.22 -15.22 21.16
C GLY A 137 0.96 -15.96 21.80
N ALA A 138 1.22 -17.19 21.38
CA ALA A 138 2.39 -17.96 21.80
C ALA A 138 3.71 -17.23 21.49
N SER A 139 3.84 -16.61 20.32
CA SER A 139 5.04 -15.84 19.96
C SER A 139 5.26 -14.60 20.84
N PHE A 140 4.21 -14.01 21.41
CA PHE A 140 4.34 -12.97 22.43
C PHE A 140 4.73 -13.56 23.79
N ALA A 141 4.19 -14.72 24.16
CA ALA A 141 4.52 -15.40 25.41
C ALA A 141 6.00 -15.84 25.46
N THR A 142 6.55 -16.28 24.32
CA THR A 142 7.98 -16.63 24.16
C THR A 142 8.88 -15.42 23.93
N LYS A 143 8.33 -14.21 23.77
CA LYS A 143 9.03 -12.97 23.41
C LYS A 143 9.69 -12.97 22.03
N ASP A 144 9.32 -13.91 21.15
CA ASP A 144 9.71 -13.86 19.74
C ASP A 144 9.10 -12.63 19.06
N ARG A 145 7.96 -12.15 19.57
CA ARG A 145 7.36 -10.86 19.22
C ARG A 145 7.10 -10.04 20.47
N THR A 146 7.33 -8.74 20.40
CA THR A 146 7.06 -7.79 21.49
C THR A 146 6.19 -6.61 21.04
N ARG A 147 6.05 -6.37 19.73
CA ARG A 147 5.22 -5.29 19.18
C ARG A 147 4.24 -5.79 18.11
N LEU A 148 3.00 -5.32 18.17
CA LEU A 148 1.96 -5.55 17.18
C LEU A 148 1.33 -4.23 16.75
N GLY A 149 1.10 -4.09 15.45
CA GLY A 149 0.29 -3.02 14.87
C GLY A 149 -0.81 -3.57 13.98
N THR A 150 -1.96 -2.93 13.95
CA THR A 150 -3.01 -3.20 12.95
C THR A 150 -3.89 -1.99 12.77
N ILE A 151 -4.59 -1.94 11.64
CA ILE A 151 -5.78 -1.11 11.45
C ILE A 151 -6.99 -2.00 11.69
N ALA A 152 -8.05 -1.48 12.30
CA ALA A 152 -9.27 -2.20 12.62
C ALA A 152 -10.50 -1.44 12.12
N ASN A 153 -11.48 -2.16 11.58
CA ASN A 153 -12.73 -1.55 11.16
C ASN A 153 -13.73 -1.51 12.32
N LYS A 154 -14.07 -0.31 12.76
CA LYS A 154 -15.10 -0.05 13.78
C LYS A 154 -16.45 0.13 13.09
N ASN A 155 -17.39 -0.78 13.38
CA ASN A 155 -18.76 -0.77 12.88
C ASN A 155 -18.90 -0.78 11.34
N GLU A 156 -17.95 -1.39 10.63
CA GLU A 156 -17.94 -1.47 9.15
C GLU A 156 -17.86 -0.10 8.47
N SER A 157 -17.56 0.97 9.22
CA SER A 157 -17.67 2.34 8.77
C SER A 157 -16.68 3.28 9.44
N HIS A 158 -15.57 2.83 10.02
CA HIS A 158 -14.51 3.74 10.49
C HIS A 158 -13.23 2.96 10.73
N TRP A 159 -12.11 3.39 10.17
CA TRP A 159 -10.83 2.75 10.41
C TRP A 159 -10.13 3.39 11.60
N VAL A 160 -9.61 2.54 12.50
CA VAL A 160 -8.89 2.95 13.72
C VAL A 160 -7.61 2.15 13.86
N THR A 161 -6.61 2.73 14.52
CA THR A 161 -5.32 2.08 14.74
C THR A 161 -5.27 1.41 16.11
N LEU A 162 -4.79 0.17 16.16
CA LEU A 162 -4.60 -0.59 17.39
C LEU A 162 -3.15 -1.09 17.46
N THR A 163 -2.49 -0.87 18.59
CA THR A 163 -1.12 -1.33 18.80
C THR A 163 -0.99 -2.06 20.13
N ILE A 164 -0.05 -3.01 20.20
CA ILE A 164 0.29 -3.74 21.42
C ILE A 164 1.81 -3.66 21.59
N ASP A 165 2.25 -3.23 22.77
CA ASP A 165 3.66 -3.16 23.17
C ASP A 165 3.82 -3.98 24.45
N CYS A 166 4.35 -5.20 24.32
CA CYS A 166 4.53 -6.11 25.44
C CYS A 166 5.65 -5.67 26.38
N ASP A 167 6.66 -4.95 25.87
CA ASP A 167 7.75 -4.43 26.69
C ASP A 167 7.24 -3.32 27.61
N LYS A 168 6.34 -2.47 27.11
CA LYS A 168 5.68 -1.41 27.90
C LYS A 168 4.39 -1.87 28.59
N LYS A 169 3.95 -3.11 28.36
CA LYS A 169 2.64 -3.64 28.80
C LYS A 169 1.49 -2.68 28.47
N ALA A 170 1.49 -2.18 27.23
CA ALA A 170 0.55 -1.15 26.78
C ALA A 170 -0.24 -1.60 25.55
N VAL A 171 -1.51 -1.23 25.52
CA VAL A 171 -2.35 -1.26 24.32
C VAL A 171 -2.58 0.17 23.87
N GLY A 172 -2.11 0.50 22.68
CA GLY A 172 -2.32 1.78 22.04
C GLY A 172 -3.61 1.79 21.22
N TYR A 173 -4.37 2.87 21.30
CA TYR A 173 -5.54 3.10 20.45
C TYR A 173 -5.44 4.46 19.77
N GLY A 174 -5.63 4.49 18.46
CA GLY A 174 -5.60 5.68 17.63
C GLY A 174 -6.91 5.84 16.86
N ASP A 175 -7.54 7.01 16.99
CA ASP A 175 -8.75 7.36 16.26
C ASP A 175 -8.63 8.83 15.85
N GLY A 176 -8.71 9.11 14.55
CA GLY A 176 -8.56 10.46 14.01
C GLY A 176 -9.59 11.46 14.55
N PHE A 177 -10.74 10.98 15.05
CA PHE A 177 -11.76 11.79 15.74
C PHE A 177 -11.59 11.84 17.27
N ARG A 178 -10.51 11.25 17.80
CA ARG A 178 -10.18 11.18 19.23
C ARG A 178 -11.26 10.49 20.07
N ALA A 179 -12.11 9.66 19.44
CA ALA A 179 -13.05 8.84 20.19
C ALA A 179 -12.29 7.79 21.01
N LYS A 180 -12.91 7.32 22.09
CA LYS A 180 -12.32 6.26 22.92
C LYS A 180 -12.64 4.87 22.35
N PRO A 181 -11.80 3.86 22.61
CA PRO A 181 -12.13 2.49 22.24
C PRO A 181 -13.40 2.04 22.96
N SER A 182 -14.25 1.27 22.28
CA SER A 182 -15.44 0.69 22.92
C SER A 182 -15.05 -0.29 24.02
N SER A 183 -15.88 -0.43 25.05
CA SER A 183 -15.67 -1.42 26.11
C SER A 183 -15.53 -2.84 25.54
N THR A 184 -16.35 -3.18 24.55
CA THR A 184 -16.31 -4.46 23.84
C THR A 184 -14.97 -4.71 23.14
N LEU A 185 -14.41 -3.69 22.45
CA LEU A 185 -13.07 -3.83 21.86
C LEU A 185 -12.01 -4.09 22.94
N ARG A 186 -12.08 -3.34 24.04
CA ARG A 186 -11.14 -3.51 25.16
C ARG A 186 -11.24 -4.90 25.78
N GLU A 187 -12.45 -5.39 25.98
CA GLU A 187 -12.73 -6.73 26.50
C GLU A 187 -12.11 -7.82 25.62
N HIS A 188 -12.35 -7.80 24.29
CA HIS A 188 -11.80 -8.80 23.38
C HIS A 188 -10.27 -8.83 23.36
N VAL A 189 -9.64 -7.65 23.32
CA VAL A 189 -8.17 -7.53 23.31
C VAL A 189 -7.58 -7.95 24.66
N ASN A 190 -8.17 -7.50 25.77
CA ASN A 190 -7.71 -7.87 27.11
C ASN A 190 -7.87 -9.37 27.38
N TRP A 191 -8.99 -9.98 26.95
CA TRP A 191 -9.21 -11.42 27.05
C TRP A 191 -8.10 -12.19 26.33
N TRP A 192 -7.80 -11.82 25.08
CA TRP A 192 -6.75 -12.49 24.30
C TRP A 192 -5.37 -12.31 24.93
N LEU A 193 -5.04 -11.10 25.41
CA LEU A 193 -3.78 -10.83 26.12
C LEU A 193 -3.67 -11.65 27.41
N SER A 194 -4.76 -11.77 28.17
CA SER A 194 -4.81 -12.57 29.40
C SER A 194 -4.60 -14.07 29.12
N GLU A 195 -5.26 -14.61 28.08
CA GLU A 195 -5.16 -16.03 27.70
C GLU A 195 -3.71 -16.44 27.33
N HIS A 196 -2.91 -15.54 26.75
CA HIS A 196 -1.55 -15.86 26.32
C HIS A 196 -0.45 -15.39 27.25
N LEU A 197 -0.65 -14.24 27.91
CA LEU A 197 0.41 -13.57 28.66
C LEU A 197 0.15 -13.54 30.16
N GLY A 198 -1.10 -13.77 30.60
CA GLY A 198 -1.47 -13.73 32.02
C GLY A 198 -1.17 -12.39 32.71
N MET A 199 -1.15 -11.30 31.94
CA MET A 199 -0.77 -9.96 32.41
C MET A 199 -1.82 -8.92 32.02
N ASP A 200 -1.99 -7.92 32.89
CA ASP A 200 -2.79 -6.73 32.58
C ASP A 200 -1.99 -5.73 31.74
N PHE A 201 -2.66 -5.16 30.73
CA PHE A 201 -2.10 -4.13 29.87
C PHE A 201 -2.81 -2.80 30.10
N LYS A 202 -2.03 -1.72 30.12
CA LYS A 202 -2.57 -0.35 30.23
C LYS A 202 -3.00 0.14 28.85
N TRP A 203 -4.22 0.65 28.76
CA TRP A 203 -4.70 1.33 27.56
C TRP A 203 -4.22 2.78 27.54
N SER A 204 -3.72 3.23 26.40
CA SER A 204 -3.31 4.62 26.16
C SER A 204 -3.67 5.06 24.75
N ASP A 205 -3.88 6.36 24.57
CA ASP A 205 -3.96 6.93 23.23
C ASP A 205 -2.55 6.91 22.59
N ILE A 206 -2.46 6.65 21.29
CA ILE A 206 -1.24 6.87 20.51
C ILE A 206 -1.28 8.25 19.84
N PRO A 207 -0.12 8.83 19.46
CA PRO A 207 -0.12 10.00 18.59
C PRO A 207 -0.86 9.68 17.28
N VAL A 208 -1.80 10.53 16.90
CA VAL A 208 -2.62 10.39 15.70
C VAL A 208 -2.79 11.70 14.97
N ALA A 209 -2.90 11.64 13.65
CA ALA A 209 -3.33 12.74 12.82
C ALA A 209 -4.82 13.04 13.09
N THR A 210 -5.19 14.33 13.13
CA THR A 210 -6.56 14.75 13.46
C THR A 210 -7.43 14.80 12.20
N GLN A 211 -8.31 13.83 12.04
CA GLN A 211 -9.21 13.73 10.90
C GLN A 211 -10.24 14.87 10.87
N LYS A 212 -10.45 15.46 9.69
CA LYS A 212 -11.38 16.59 9.48
C LYS A 212 -12.50 16.29 8.47
N ASP A 213 -12.45 15.14 7.81
CA ASP A 213 -13.39 14.70 6.78
C ASP A 213 -13.92 13.29 7.12
N PRO A 214 -14.99 12.79 6.48
CA PRO A 214 -15.57 11.50 6.85
C PRO A 214 -14.85 10.27 6.25
N HIS A 215 -13.90 10.41 5.34
CA HIS A 215 -13.43 9.31 4.47
C HIS A 215 -11.93 9.03 4.53
N SER A 216 -11.12 9.90 5.16
CA SER A 216 -9.67 9.74 5.28
C SER A 216 -9.24 8.84 6.44
N CYS A 217 -10.17 8.21 7.18
CA CYS A 217 -9.84 7.37 8.34
C CYS A 217 -8.86 6.23 8.01
N GLY A 218 -9.01 5.60 6.85
CA GLY A 218 -8.13 4.50 6.41
C GLY A 218 -6.68 4.94 6.22
N ILE A 219 -6.48 5.93 5.35
CA ILE A 219 -5.14 6.47 5.06
C ILE A 219 -4.49 7.11 6.30
N LEU A 220 -5.26 7.82 7.14
CA LEU A 220 -4.75 8.38 8.39
C LEU A 220 -4.37 7.26 9.38
N GLY A 221 -5.18 6.20 9.49
CA GLY A 221 -4.85 5.03 10.31
C GLY A 221 -3.54 4.36 9.90
N TYR A 222 -3.25 4.29 8.59
CA TYR A 222 -1.95 3.85 8.07
C TYR A 222 -0.79 4.72 8.56
N PHE A 223 -0.92 6.05 8.47
CA PHE A 223 0.14 6.96 8.94
C PHE A 223 0.30 6.97 10.45
N ASP A 224 -0.81 6.90 11.20
CA ASP A 224 -0.78 6.77 12.65
C ASP A 224 -0.01 5.51 13.07
N LEU A 225 -0.22 4.40 12.35
CA LEU A 225 0.47 3.15 12.61
C LEU A 225 1.96 3.24 12.24
N ALA A 226 2.28 3.82 11.08
CA ALA A 226 3.65 4.03 10.64
C ALA A 226 4.43 4.90 11.64
N HIS A 227 3.85 6.01 12.07
CA HIS A 227 4.40 6.92 13.07
C HIS A 227 4.63 6.24 14.42
N TRP A 228 3.73 5.34 14.85
CA TRP A 228 3.92 4.59 16.08
C TRP A 228 5.12 3.64 16.01
N PHE A 229 5.41 3.07 14.83
CA PHE A 229 6.58 2.21 14.65
C PHE A 229 7.89 2.99 14.61
N ASP A 230 7.94 4.06 13.83
CA ASP A 230 9.12 4.88 13.57
C ASP A 230 8.73 6.35 13.34
N PRO A 231 8.60 7.16 14.41
CA PRO A 231 8.06 8.51 14.33
C PRO A 231 8.98 9.50 13.61
N GLU A 232 10.29 9.22 13.56
CA GLU A 232 11.28 10.05 12.87
C GLU A 232 11.17 9.90 11.35
N ARG A 233 10.99 8.65 10.89
CA ARG A 233 10.84 8.36 9.46
C ARG A 233 9.43 8.65 8.92
N PHE A 234 8.40 8.49 9.76
CA PHE A 234 7.00 8.65 9.36
C PHE A 234 6.32 9.72 10.21
N PRO A 235 6.52 11.02 9.91
CA PRO A 235 5.78 12.07 10.60
C PRO A 235 4.28 12.00 10.28
N LEU A 236 3.45 12.44 11.23
CA LEU A 236 2.00 12.50 11.02
C LEU A 236 1.65 13.56 9.96
N PRO A 237 0.85 13.21 8.94
CA PRO A 237 0.49 14.16 7.88
C PRO A 237 -0.51 15.21 8.38
N GLN A 238 -0.61 16.30 7.65
CA GLN A 238 -1.67 17.28 7.85
C GLN A 238 -2.99 16.75 7.27
N SER A 239 -4.08 16.81 8.02
CA SER A 239 -5.39 16.33 7.54
C SER A 239 -6.15 17.39 6.74
N THR A 240 -5.48 18.06 5.80
CA THR A 240 -6.14 18.94 4.82
C THR A 240 -6.53 18.11 3.59
N ALA A 241 -7.57 18.53 2.86
CA ALA A 241 -8.01 17.82 1.66
C ALA A 241 -6.89 17.68 0.62
N ALA A 242 -6.09 18.74 0.43
CA ALA A 242 -4.96 18.72 -0.50
C ALA A 242 -3.86 17.73 -0.08
N SER A 243 -3.52 17.71 1.22
CA SER A 243 -2.53 16.77 1.76
C SER A 243 -3.03 15.33 1.69
N MET A 244 -4.28 15.04 2.05
CA MET A 244 -4.85 13.69 1.94
C MET A 244 -4.89 13.18 0.51
N ALA A 245 -5.23 14.05 -0.44
CA ALA A 245 -5.19 13.69 -1.85
C ALA A 245 -3.75 13.43 -2.33
N ASP A 246 -2.74 14.16 -1.83
CA ASP A 246 -1.33 13.90 -2.15
C ASP A 246 -0.85 12.57 -1.55
N GLU A 247 -1.20 12.27 -0.30
CA GLU A 247 -0.88 11.00 0.34
C GLU A 247 -1.51 9.81 -0.39
N ARG A 248 -2.76 9.93 -0.85
CA ARG A 248 -3.40 8.88 -1.66
C ARG A 248 -2.64 8.63 -2.97
N ILE A 249 -2.17 9.68 -3.65
CA ILE A 249 -1.34 9.54 -4.86
C ILE A 249 -0.03 8.83 -4.56
N LYS A 250 0.65 9.16 -3.45
CA LYS A 250 1.89 8.49 -3.04
C LYS A 250 1.65 6.99 -2.83
N ILE A 251 0.60 6.62 -2.12
CA ILE A 251 0.26 5.21 -1.88
C ILE A 251 -0.08 4.50 -3.20
N PHE A 252 -0.89 5.12 -4.07
CA PHE A 252 -1.18 4.59 -5.41
C PHE A 252 0.11 4.29 -6.18
N LEU A 253 1.02 5.25 -6.30
CA LEU A 253 2.28 5.08 -7.04
C LEU A 253 3.12 3.91 -6.50
N ARG A 254 3.15 3.73 -5.17
CA ARG A 254 3.84 2.60 -4.53
C ARG A 254 3.17 1.26 -4.82
N ILE A 255 1.85 1.21 -4.90
CA ILE A 255 1.11 0.01 -5.31
C ILE A 255 1.44 -0.34 -6.77
N VAL A 256 1.45 0.66 -7.66
CA VAL A 256 1.81 0.48 -9.07
C VAL A 256 3.24 -0.02 -9.22
N GLU A 257 4.20 0.58 -8.53
CA GLU A 257 5.60 0.16 -8.56
C GLU A 257 5.76 -1.31 -8.15
N ARG A 258 5.13 -1.72 -7.03
CA ARG A 258 5.15 -3.11 -6.57
C ARG A 258 4.47 -4.06 -7.55
N HIS A 259 3.36 -3.64 -8.16
CA HIS A 259 2.66 -4.41 -9.19
C HIS A 259 3.54 -4.63 -10.42
N GLN A 260 4.13 -3.56 -10.95
CA GLN A 260 4.99 -3.61 -12.14
C GLN A 260 6.24 -4.45 -11.89
N LYS A 261 6.88 -4.32 -10.72
CA LYS A 261 8.00 -5.18 -10.34
C LYS A 261 7.62 -6.66 -10.41
N LYS A 262 6.49 -7.03 -9.81
CA LYS A 262 6.05 -8.43 -9.78
C LYS A 262 5.54 -8.95 -11.13
N ALA A 263 4.94 -8.08 -11.94
CA ALA A 263 4.51 -8.42 -13.30
C ALA A 263 5.70 -8.57 -14.26
N GLY A 264 6.73 -7.74 -14.11
CA GLY A 264 7.99 -7.83 -14.85
C GLY A 264 8.74 -9.13 -14.57
N ASP A 265 8.81 -9.54 -13.29
CA ASP A 265 9.38 -10.85 -12.90
C ASP A 265 8.71 -12.01 -13.66
N PHE A 266 7.39 -11.93 -13.88
CA PHE A 266 6.66 -12.96 -14.61
C PHE A 266 7.00 -12.95 -16.11
N ALA A 267 7.20 -11.78 -16.71
CA ALA A 267 7.59 -11.68 -18.11
C ALA A 267 9.02 -12.18 -18.35
N SER A 268 9.93 -12.01 -17.38
CA SER A 268 11.25 -12.65 -17.42
C SER A 268 11.16 -14.15 -17.24
N ASP A 269 10.37 -14.64 -16.28
CA ASP A 269 10.20 -16.08 -16.04
C ASP A 269 9.56 -16.77 -17.24
N ALA A 270 8.65 -16.10 -17.96
CA ALA A 270 7.98 -16.61 -19.15
C ALA A 270 8.91 -16.75 -20.37
N ARG A 271 10.04 -16.01 -20.44
CA ARG A 271 11.00 -16.14 -21.55
C ARG A 271 11.74 -17.48 -21.54
N ASP A 272 11.86 -18.11 -20.38
CA ASP A 272 12.43 -19.45 -20.24
C ASP A 272 11.43 -20.56 -20.60
N TYR A 273 10.14 -20.22 -20.67
CA TYR A 273 9.13 -21.09 -21.27
C TYR A 273 9.03 -20.75 -22.76
N GLU A 274 9.93 -21.33 -23.55
CA GLU A 274 9.80 -21.35 -25.01
C GLU A 274 8.50 -22.07 -25.35
N PHE A 275 7.42 -21.31 -25.52
CA PHE A 275 6.14 -21.85 -25.94
C PHE A 275 6.32 -22.46 -27.33
N THR A 276 6.49 -23.78 -27.38
CA THR A 276 6.48 -24.59 -28.61
C THR A 276 5.06 -24.67 -29.16
N PHE A 277 4.42 -23.53 -29.39
CA PHE A 277 3.38 -23.44 -30.40
C PHE A 277 4.07 -23.34 -31.77
N ALA A 278 4.71 -24.44 -32.17
CA ALA A 278 4.98 -24.72 -33.57
C ALA A 278 3.63 -24.99 -34.24
N HIS A 279 2.81 -23.95 -34.40
CA HIS A 279 1.73 -24.00 -35.37
C HIS A 279 2.41 -23.94 -36.72
N SER A 280 2.63 -25.11 -37.33
CA SER A 280 3.01 -25.23 -38.73
C SER A 280 1.86 -24.67 -39.58
N LEU A 281 1.75 -23.35 -39.66
CA LEU A 281 1.10 -22.71 -40.80
C LEU A 281 2.02 -22.98 -41.97
N GLY A 282 1.68 -24.01 -42.74
CA GLY A 282 2.28 -24.27 -44.04
C GLY A 282 2.00 -23.09 -44.96
N PHE A 283 2.77 -22.02 -44.82
CA PHE A 283 2.93 -21.03 -45.86
C PHE A 283 3.97 -21.57 -46.83
N GLY A 284 3.52 -21.71 -48.09
CA GLY A 284 4.30 -22.24 -49.17
C GLY A 284 5.63 -21.50 -49.34
N LYS A 285 6.63 -22.27 -49.77
CA LYS A 285 7.86 -21.78 -50.37
C LYS A 285 7.54 -20.69 -51.40
N GLU A 286 7.81 -19.44 -51.06
CA GLU A 286 8.21 -18.45 -52.06
C GLU A 286 9.73 -18.45 -52.15
N THR A 287 10.16 -18.58 -53.40
CA THR A 287 11.53 -18.62 -53.87
C THR A 287 12.25 -17.32 -53.56
N THR A 288 13.37 -17.42 -52.84
CA THR A 288 14.37 -16.37 -52.66
C THR A 288 15.14 -16.16 -53.97
N GLU A 289 14.91 -15.02 -54.61
CA GLU A 289 15.91 -14.40 -55.49
C GLU A 289 16.85 -13.54 -54.63
N SER A 290 18.14 -13.80 -54.82
CA SER A 290 19.29 -13.09 -54.31
C SER A 290 19.39 -11.70 -54.94
N ASP A 291 19.57 -10.66 -54.13
CA ASP A 291 20.16 -9.42 -54.59
C ASP A 291 21.26 -8.99 -53.62
N ASP A 292 22.49 -9.04 -54.14
CA ASP A 292 23.74 -8.70 -53.49
C ASP A 292 23.95 -7.19 -53.61
N GLY A 293 23.92 -6.48 -52.48
CA GLY A 293 24.17 -5.04 -52.41
C GLY A 293 25.24 -4.71 -51.37
N GLU A 294 26.50 -4.69 -51.82
CA GLU A 294 27.66 -4.13 -51.13
C GLU A 294 27.57 -2.59 -50.96
N SER A 295 28.42 -2.09 -50.04
CA SER A 295 28.85 -0.70 -49.78
C SER A 295 28.18 -0.05 -48.56
N GLU A 296 28.86 0.77 -47.74
CA GLU A 296 30.20 1.32 -47.79
C GLU A 296 30.58 1.81 -46.37
N LYS A 297 31.87 1.81 -46.08
CA LYS A 297 32.47 2.34 -44.85
C LYS A 297 32.45 3.87 -44.86
N ALA A 298 32.27 4.49 -43.69
CA ALA A 298 32.83 5.81 -43.42
C ALA A 298 33.15 5.97 -41.92
N ASP A 299 34.44 6.12 -41.66
CA ASP A 299 35.05 6.61 -40.43
C ASP A 299 34.81 8.12 -40.25
N THR A 300 34.77 8.61 -39.01
CA THR A 300 35.44 9.83 -38.47
C THR A 300 34.91 10.11 -37.05
N GLU A 301 35.76 10.14 -36.01
CA GLU A 301 36.38 11.36 -35.40
C GLU A 301 35.31 12.34 -34.85
N ASP A 302 35.35 12.94 -33.67
CA ASP A 302 36.42 13.29 -32.74
C ASP A 302 35.77 13.76 -31.42
N SER A 303 36.48 13.67 -30.29
CA SER A 303 36.11 14.35 -29.02
C SER A 303 36.56 15.83 -29.07
N PRO A 304 36.03 16.78 -28.24
CA PRO A 304 36.61 16.94 -26.89
C PRO A 304 35.74 17.63 -25.81
N SER A 305 36.13 17.34 -24.57
CA SER A 305 36.24 18.16 -23.33
C SER A 305 35.52 19.50 -23.15
N GLY A 306 35.10 19.72 -21.90
CA GLY A 306 34.97 21.04 -21.24
C GLY A 306 33.60 21.22 -20.60
N SER A 307 33.41 21.72 -19.38
CA SER A 307 34.31 22.37 -18.43
C SER A 307 33.63 22.43 -17.06
N GLU A 308 34.44 22.43 -16.01
CA GLU A 308 34.10 22.78 -14.64
C GLU A 308 33.41 24.15 -14.53
N TYR A 309 32.46 24.28 -13.61
CA TYR A 309 32.16 25.56 -12.95
C TYR A 309 31.87 25.32 -11.48
N SER A 310 32.84 25.70 -10.66
CA SER A 310 32.69 26.00 -9.24
C SER A 310 32.21 27.44 -9.10
N ALA A 311 31.23 27.69 -8.25
CA ALA A 311 31.02 28.99 -7.61
C ALA A 311 30.49 28.77 -6.20
N GLN A 312 31.37 29.04 -5.23
CA GLN A 312 31.04 29.38 -3.86
C GLN A 312 30.39 30.77 -3.87
N ASP A 313 29.38 30.99 -3.04
CA ASP A 313 29.12 32.30 -2.45
C ASP A 313 28.71 32.09 -0.99
N ASP A 314 29.59 32.58 -0.13
CA ASP A 314 29.31 33.03 1.23
C ASP A 314 28.21 34.09 1.19
N ASP A 315 27.29 34.09 2.16
CA ASP A 315 27.19 35.27 3.03
C ASP A 315 26.28 35.01 4.24
N SER A 316 26.83 35.47 5.35
CA SER A 316 26.27 35.70 6.66
C SER A 316 24.94 36.45 6.65
N ASP A 317 24.04 36.16 7.59
CA ASP A 317 23.64 37.23 8.51
C ASP A 317 23.07 36.73 9.84
N SER A 318 23.67 37.29 10.88
CA SER A 318 23.28 37.29 12.27
C SER A 318 22.10 38.23 12.50
N VAL A 319 21.07 37.80 13.25
CA VAL A 319 20.31 38.71 14.13
C VAL A 319 19.94 37.99 15.42
N SER A 320 20.49 38.51 16.50
CA SER A 320 20.14 38.31 17.90
C SER A 320 18.92 39.15 18.29
N ASP A 321 17.99 38.56 19.04
CA ASP A 321 17.50 39.01 20.35
C ASP A 321 16.55 37.96 20.96
#